data_AF-M6F6S5-F1
#
_entry.id   AF-M6F6S5-F1
#
_cell.length_a   1.000
_cell.length_b   1.000
_cell.length_c   1.000
_cell.angle_alpha   90.00
_cell.angle_beta   90.00
_cell.angle_gamma   90.00
#
_symmetry.space_group_name_H-M   'P 1'
#
loop_
_entity.id
_entity.type
_entity.pdbx_description
1 polymer ?
#
loop_
_entity_poly.entity_id
_entity_poly.type
_entity_poly.pdbx_seq_one_letter_code
_entity_poly.pdbx_strand_id
1 'polypeptide(L)'
;MSEENDDDKKNDSSGFQKETKPKQKEFSPWEFAGLGIEFAVIVVGSVYLGNYIDTKFHSSPFGLLGACLLGFSYGIYYIIYRTTLKK
;
A
#
# COMPACT_ATOMS: atom_id res chain seq x y z
N MET A 1 18.09 47.83 49.05
CA MET A 1 18.27 47.40 47.66
C MET A 1 17.22 48.15 46.86
N SER A 2 17.66 49.04 46.00
CA SER A 2 16.85 49.90 45.15
C SER A 2 16.31 49.14 43.93
N GLU A 3 15.52 49.87 43.12
CA GLU A 3 15.09 49.57 41.74
C GLU A 3 13.88 48.62 41.63
N GLU A 4 12.84 48.84 40.82
CA GLU A 4 12.47 49.90 39.86
C GLU A 4 11.04 49.53 39.34
N ASN A 5 10.13 50.52 39.33
CA ASN A 5 9.13 50.90 38.30
C ASN A 5 8.59 49.83 37.33
N ASP A 6 7.28 49.60 37.32
CA ASP A 6 6.26 50.29 36.50
C ASP A 6 6.09 49.71 35.10
N ASP A 7 4.80 49.56 34.78
CA ASP A 7 4.20 49.71 33.47
C ASP A 7 4.30 48.63 32.38
N ASP A 8 3.13 48.56 31.75
CA ASP A 8 2.89 48.32 30.34
C ASP A 8 2.76 46.87 29.82
N LYS A 9 1.49 46.45 29.82
CA LYS A 9 0.70 46.33 28.57
C LYS A 9 1.02 45.16 27.62
N LYS A 10 -0.08 44.45 27.31
CA LYS A 10 -0.53 43.82 26.04
C LYS A 10 -0.88 42.36 26.30
N ASN A 11 -2.15 42.01 26.42
CA ASN A 11 -3.16 41.97 25.34
C ASN A 11 -2.70 41.19 24.10
N ASP A 12 -3.65 40.37 23.64
CA ASP A 12 -3.77 39.79 22.32
C ASP A 12 -2.94 38.54 22.03
N SER A 13 -3.68 37.44 22.07
CA SER A 13 -3.97 36.62 20.89
C SER A 13 -2.80 36.08 20.08
N SER A 14 -3.01 34.81 19.72
CA SER A 14 -2.47 34.09 18.57
C SER A 14 -1.14 33.36 18.77
N GLY A 15 -1.17 32.08 18.39
CA GLY A 15 0.02 31.43 17.87
C GLY A 15 0.68 30.41 18.78
N PHE A 16 -0.03 29.35 19.13
CA PHE A 16 0.54 28.03 18.86
C PHE A 16 -0.60 27.07 18.59
N GLN A 17 -1.12 27.17 17.36
CA GLN A 17 -1.73 26.03 16.69
C GLN A 17 -0.84 24.83 17.05
N LYS A 18 -1.39 23.88 17.79
CA LYS A 18 -0.85 22.53 17.79
C LYS A 18 -1.06 22.09 16.36
N GLU A 19 -0.10 22.41 15.51
CA GLU A 19 0.03 21.85 14.18
C GLU A 19 0.16 20.36 14.44
N THR A 20 -0.99 19.67 14.45
CA THR A 20 -1.10 18.27 14.15
C THR A 20 -0.46 18.14 12.79
N LYS A 21 0.87 17.97 12.80
CA LYS A 21 1.66 17.53 11.66
C LYS A 21 0.79 16.48 11.00
N PRO A 22 0.46 16.62 9.69
CA PRO A 22 -0.34 15.60 9.04
C PRO A 22 0.40 14.31 9.33
N LYS A 23 -0.24 13.39 10.08
CA LYS A 23 0.30 12.07 10.38
C LYS A 23 0.76 11.57 9.03
N GLN A 24 2.07 11.60 8.78
CA GLN A 24 2.63 11.00 7.60
C GLN A 24 2.14 9.58 7.72
N LYS A 25 1.20 9.19 6.85
CA LYS A 25 0.61 7.86 6.86
C LYS A 25 1.83 6.96 6.83
N GLU A 26 2.15 6.35 7.97
CA GLU A 26 3.23 5.39 8.07
C GLU A 26 2.76 4.25 7.20
N PHE A 27 3.13 4.33 5.92
CA PHE A 27 2.92 3.29 4.94
C PHE A 27 3.69 2.10 5.50
N SER A 28 2.98 1.26 6.24
CA SER A 28 3.57 0.13 6.94
C SER A 28 4.19 -0.78 5.88
N PRO A 29 5.52 -0.88 5.79
CA PRO A 29 6.18 -1.71 4.77
C PRO A 29 5.74 -3.18 4.86
N TRP A 30 5.28 -3.58 6.04
CA TRP A 30 4.70 -4.88 6.33
C TRP A 30 3.38 -5.16 5.60
N GLU A 31 2.49 -4.16 5.46
CA GLU A 31 1.24 -4.32 4.70
C GLU A 31 1.56 -4.58 3.22
N PHE A 32 2.59 -3.91 2.68
CA PHE A 32 3.06 -4.17 1.32
C PHE A 32 3.77 -5.51 1.16
N ALA A 33 4.52 -5.96 2.18
CA ALA A 33 5.11 -7.29 2.17
C ALA A 33 4.04 -8.39 2.12
N GLY A 34 2.97 -8.25 2.91
CA GLY A 34 1.81 -9.16 2.86
C GLY A 34 1.14 -9.17 1.48
N LEU A 35 0.92 -8.00 0.89
CA LEU A 35 0.38 -7.87 -0.48
C LEU A 35 1.28 -8.53 -1.53
N GLY A 36 2.61 -8.39 -1.40
CA GLY A 36 3.59 -9.01 -2.29
C GLY A 36 3.58 -10.54 -2.19
N ILE A 37 3.41 -11.10 -0.99
CA ILE A 37 3.26 -12.54 -0.79
C ILE A 37 1.99 -13.05 -1.45
N GLU A 38 0.86 -12.37 -1.28
CA GLU A 38 -0.40 -12.75 -1.92
C GLU A 38 -0.29 -12.74 -3.44
N PHE A 39 0.35 -11.71 -4.01
CA PHE A 39 0.65 -11.65 -5.43
C PHE A 39 1.56 -12.81 -5.89
N ALA A 40 2.61 -13.11 -5.13
CA ALA A 40 3.49 -14.23 -5.43
C ALA A 40 2.73 -15.57 -5.44
N VAL A 41 1.83 -15.79 -4.47
CA VAL A 41 1.00 -17.00 -4.41
C VAL A 41 0.06 -17.08 -5.61
N ILE A 42 -0.58 -15.98 -6.00
CA ILE A 42 -1.46 -15.93 -7.18
C ILE A 42 -0.66 -16.26 -8.45
N VAL A 43 0.49 -15.60 -8.66
CA VAL A 43 1.33 -15.81 -9.85
C VAL A 43 1.85 -17.24 -9.91
N VAL A 44 2.42 -17.76 -8.82
CA VAL A 44 2.96 -19.12 -8.77
C VAL A 44 1.83 -20.15 -8.95
N GLY A 45 0.68 -19.95 -8.32
CA GLY A 45 -0.50 -20.80 -8.48
C GLY A 45 -1.02 -20.81 -9.91
N SER A 46 -1.12 -19.65 -10.55
CA SER A 46 -1.54 -19.52 -11.95
C SER A 46 -0.53 -20.15 -12.92
N VAL A 47 0.77 -19.96 -12.71
CA VAL A 47 1.82 -20.60 -13.53
C VAL A 47 1.79 -22.11 -13.36
N TYR A 48 1.66 -22.63 -12.14
CA TYR A 48 1.57 -24.06 -11.88
C TYR A 48 0.31 -24.68 -12.51
N LEU A 49 -0.83 -24.02 -12.35
CA LEU A 49 -2.09 -24.47 -12.94
C LEU A 49 -2.05 -24.41 -14.48
N GLY A 50 -1.47 -23.35 -15.04
CA GLY A 50 -1.25 -23.19 -16.47
C GLY A 50 -0.36 -24.29 -17.03
N ASN A 51 0.74 -24.62 -16.34
CA ASN A 51 1.66 -25.69 -16.69
C ASN A 51 0.98 -27.07 -16.65
N TYR A 52 0.16 -27.31 -15.63
CA TYR A 52 -0.62 -28.53 -15.50
C TYR A 52 -1.62 -28.70 -16.66
N ILE A 53 -2.34 -27.63 -17.01
CA ILE A 53 -3.28 -27.62 -18.14
C ILE A 53 -2.54 -27.84 -19.46
N ASP A 54 -1.39 -27.21 -19.64
CA ASP A 54 -0.53 -27.34 -20.82
C ASP A 54 -0.10 -28.80 -21.04
N THR A 55 0.40 -29.43 -19.97
CA THR A 55 0.80 -30.83 -19.94
C THR A 55 -0.37 -31.76 -20.25
N LYS A 56 -1.59 -31.43 -19.77
CA LYS A 56 -2.79 -32.24 -19.98
C LYS A 56 -3.34 -32.16 -21.40
N PHE A 57 -3.22 -31.01 -22.07
CA PHE A 57 -3.84 -30.78 -23.37
C PHE A 57 -2.89 -31.00 -24.55
N HIS A 58 -1.59 -31.22 -24.33
CA HIS A 58 -0.55 -31.29 -25.39
C HIS A 58 -0.52 -30.08 -26.34
N SER A 59 -1.37 -29.09 -26.07
CA SER A 59 -1.32 -27.79 -26.70
C SER A 59 -0.02 -27.14 -26.26
N SER A 60 0.69 -26.55 -27.22
CA SER A 60 1.77 -25.56 -27.01
C SER A 60 1.47 -24.63 -25.82
N PRO A 61 2.45 -23.87 -25.28
CA PRO A 61 2.43 -23.19 -23.95
C PRO A 61 1.35 -22.11 -23.73
N PHE A 62 0.21 -22.18 -24.41
CA PHE A 62 -1.00 -21.40 -24.31
C PHE A 62 -1.69 -21.55 -22.96
N GLY A 63 -1.65 -22.73 -22.33
CA GLY A 63 -2.21 -22.92 -20.99
C GLY A 63 -1.41 -22.12 -19.97
N LEU A 64 -0.08 -22.23 -20.05
CA LEU A 64 0.86 -21.45 -19.26
C LEU A 64 0.73 -19.95 -19.56
N LEU A 65 0.70 -19.56 -20.84
CA LEU A 65 0.66 -18.16 -21.28
C LEU A 65 -0.65 -17.47 -20.86
N GLY A 66 -1.78 -18.14 -21.08
CA GLY A 66 -3.10 -17.63 -20.67
C GLY A 66 -3.22 -17.52 -19.16
N ALA A 67 -2.82 -18.56 -18.43
CA ALA A 67 -2.85 -18.52 -16.97
C ALA A 67 -1.90 -17.47 -16.40
N CYS A 68 -0.72 -17.27 -16.99
CA CYS A 68 0.23 -16.24 -16.58
C CYS A 68 -0.33 -14.83 -16.82
N LEU A 69 -0.89 -14.56 -18.00
CA LEU A 69 -1.55 -13.28 -18.33
C LEU A 69 -2.72 -12.97 -17.38
N LEU A 70 -3.57 -13.98 -17.12
CA LEU A 70 -4.70 -13.83 -16.20
C LEU A 70 -4.24 -13.69 -14.75
N GLY A 71 -3.26 -14.46 -14.31
CA GLY A 71 -2.70 -14.42 -12.95
C GLY A 71 -2.02 -13.08 -12.65
N PHE A 72 -1.26 -12.54 -13.59
CA PHE A 72 -0.67 -11.20 -13.47
C PHE A 72 -1.73 -10.10 -13.46
N SER A 73 -2.68 -10.14 -14.40
CA SER A 73 -3.75 -9.14 -14.47
C SER A 73 -4.61 -9.15 -13.21
N TYR A 74 -4.99 -10.35 -12.74
CA TYR A 74 -5.76 -10.53 -11.51
C TYR A 74 -4.95 -10.11 -10.28
N GLY A 75 -3.67 -10.45 -10.20
CA GLY A 75 -2.80 -10.06 -9.10
C GLY A 75 -2.64 -8.55 -8.97
N ILE A 76 -2.44 -7.84 -10.10
CA ILE A 76 -2.37 -6.37 -10.11
C ILE A 76 -3.73 -5.77 -9.74
N TYR A 77 -4.82 -6.27 -10.33
CA TYR A 77 -6.17 -5.84 -9.98
C TYR A 77 -6.46 -6.04 -8.49
N TYR A 78 -6.06 -7.17 -7.92
CA TYR A 78 -6.24 -7.50 -6.51
C TYR A 78 -5.49 -6.54 -5.61
N ILE A 79 -4.22 -6.24 -5.91
CA ILE A 79 -3.45 -5.25 -5.15
C ILE A 79 -4.15 -3.90 -5.21
N ILE A 80 -4.49 -3.40 -6.41
CA ILE A 80 -5.11 -2.07 -6.58
C ILE A 80 -6.46 -2.02 -5.87
N TYR A 81 -7.30 -3.04 -6.04
CA TYR A 81 -8.61 -3.15 -5.40
C TYR A 81 -8.45 -3.10 -3.87
N ARG A 82 -7.55 -3.90 -3.31
CA ARG A 82 -7.33 -3.97 -1.87
C ARG A 82 -6.71 -2.69 -1.32
N THR A 83 -5.75 -2.07 -2.01
CA THR A 83 -5.15 -0.80 -1.56
C THR A 83 -6.08 0.38 -1.72
N THR A 84 -7.00 0.34 -2.68
CA THR A 84 -7.93 1.46 -3.01
C THR A 84 -9.23 1.39 -2.21
N LEU A 85 -9.78 0.20 -1.95
CA LEU A 85 -11.04 0.04 -1.19
C LEU A 85 -10.86 0.00 0.33
N LYS A 86 -9.64 -0.20 0.83
CA LYS A 86 -9.34 -0.12 2.26
C LYS A 86 -9.14 1.35 2.69
N LYS A 87 -10.04 2.24 2.25
CA LYS A 87 -10.03 3.67 2.56
C LYS A 87 -11.09 4.03 3.60
#